data_AF-A0A6L3W028-F1
#
_entry.id   AF-A0A6L3W028-F1
#
_cell.length_a   1.000
_cell.length_b   1.000
_cell.length_c   1.000
_cell.angle_alpha   90.00
_cell.angle_beta   90.00
_cell.angle_gamma   90.00
#
_symmetry.space_group_name_H-M   'P 1'
#
loop_
_entity.id
_entity.type
_entity.pdbx_description
1 polymer ?
#
loop_
_entity_poly.entity_id
_entity_poly.type
_entity_poly.pdbx_seq_one_letter_code
_entity_poly.pdbx_strand_id
1 'polypeptide(L)'
;MESLIQHARTITPHPSTSPHPHLRTGTNATAPQRPEALFIACSDARVSPSFLTGARPGQLFELRNVGNVVPPYRPGRPTGEAATIEYAVGVLGVTDIVVCGHSDCGAVRTLRPGGLSISAFTTWWWLTRTNQRSRQAAAAAPADPGQLHLLAQLEKLRRYPKVARGLAHGRLRVHGWFYNLSDGRILAAPTENSPSAASFAPL
;
A
#
# COMPACT_ATOMS: atom_id res chain seq x y z
N MET A 1 8.12 20.45 -13.98
CA MET A 1 9.28 19.54 -13.74
C MET A 1 10.48 20.31 -13.17
N GLU A 2 10.76 21.52 -13.66
CA GLU A 2 11.87 22.35 -13.17
C GLU A 2 11.88 22.57 -11.65
N SER A 3 10.72 22.81 -11.03
CA SER A 3 10.60 22.94 -9.58
C SER A 3 11.02 21.68 -8.80
N LEU A 4 10.69 20.49 -9.30
CA LEU A 4 11.07 19.22 -8.69
C LEU A 4 12.58 18.97 -8.82
N ILE A 5 13.15 19.28 -9.99
CA ILE A 5 14.59 19.17 -10.25
C ILE A 5 15.36 20.16 -9.37
N GLN A 6 14.89 21.39 -9.27
CA GLN A 6 15.51 22.42 -8.43
C GLN A 6 15.46 21.99 -6.95
N HIS A 7 14.32 21.51 -6.47
CA HIS A 7 14.22 21.00 -5.11
C HIS A 7 15.19 19.83 -4.87
N ALA A 8 15.25 18.85 -5.78
CA ALA A 8 16.19 17.73 -5.65
C ALA A 8 17.66 18.17 -5.57
N ARG A 9 18.04 19.23 -6.30
CA ARG A 9 19.38 19.83 -6.23
C ARG A 9 19.68 20.52 -4.90
N THR A 10 18.65 20.93 -4.14
CA THR A 10 18.83 21.51 -2.79
C THR A 10 19.07 20.47 -1.71
N ILE A 11 18.78 19.18 -1.98
CA ILE A 11 19.07 18.09 -1.04
C ILE A 11 20.59 17.96 -0.94
N THR A 12 21.14 18.44 0.17
CA THR A 12 22.58 18.48 0.41
C THR A 12 23.08 17.06 0.74
N PRO A 13 24.21 16.61 0.18
CA PRO A 13 24.70 15.23 0.36
C PRO A 13 25.20 14.90 1.77
N HIS A 14 25.14 15.82 2.74
CA HIS A 14 25.67 15.58 4.08
C HIS A 14 24.54 15.47 5.14
N PRO A 15 24.29 14.26 5.67
CA PRO A 15 23.14 14.00 6.54
C PRO A 15 23.21 14.66 7.94
N SER A 16 24.34 15.27 8.31
CA SER A 16 24.52 15.88 9.64
C SER A 16 24.30 17.39 9.66
N THR A 17 24.38 18.08 8.52
CA THR A 17 24.43 19.56 8.42
C THR A 17 23.23 20.20 7.74
N SER A 18 22.20 19.42 7.36
CA SER A 18 21.00 20.03 6.76
C SER A 18 20.31 20.99 7.75
N PRO A 19 19.97 22.23 7.33
CA PRO A 19 19.20 23.17 8.15
C PRO A 19 17.74 22.72 8.34
N HIS A 20 17.30 21.69 7.62
CA HIS A 20 15.96 21.10 7.73
C HIS A 20 16.04 19.78 8.52
N PRO A 21 15.51 19.72 9.76
CA PRO A 21 15.65 18.55 10.65
C PRO A 21 15.16 17.23 10.05
N HIS A 22 14.16 17.27 9.16
CA HIS A 22 13.62 16.09 8.47
C HIS A 22 14.53 15.55 7.35
N LEU A 23 15.48 16.35 6.86
CA LEU A 23 16.50 15.97 5.87
C LEU A 23 17.84 15.61 6.53
N ARG A 24 17.96 15.70 7.86
CA ARG A 24 19.12 15.21 8.63
C ARG A 24 19.04 13.70 8.80
N THR A 25 18.87 12.98 7.70
CA THR A 25 18.73 11.52 7.69
C THR A 25 20.11 10.91 7.52
N GLY A 26 20.85 10.77 8.61
CA GLY A 26 22.03 9.92 8.66
C GLY A 26 21.64 8.47 8.55
N THR A 27 21.27 8.00 7.35
CA THR A 27 21.43 6.59 7.05
C THR A 27 22.93 6.37 6.95
N ASN A 28 23.52 5.71 7.94
CA ASN A 28 24.87 5.18 7.77
C ASN A 28 24.77 4.23 6.56
N ALA A 29 25.28 4.65 5.38
CA ALA A 29 25.12 3.94 4.12
C ALA A 29 25.65 2.49 4.15
N THR A 30 26.41 2.16 5.20
CA THR A 30 26.98 0.82 5.45
C THR A 30 26.11 -0.06 6.36
N ALA A 31 25.12 0.49 7.06
CA ALA A 31 24.24 -0.28 7.95
C ALA A 31 23.04 -0.86 7.18
N PRO A 32 22.63 -2.12 7.43
CA PRO A 32 21.42 -2.68 6.83
C PRO A 32 20.19 -1.86 7.21
N GLN A 33 19.31 -1.60 6.23
CA GLN A 33 18.03 -0.94 6.47
C GLN A 33 17.15 -1.78 7.41
N ARG A 34 16.39 -1.11 8.28
CA ARG A 34 15.43 -1.73 9.23
C ARG A 34 14.13 -0.92 9.28
N PRO A 35 13.31 -0.98 8.21
CA PRO A 35 12.02 -0.31 8.18
C PRO A 35 11.08 -0.89 9.23
N GLU A 36 10.25 -0.04 9.80
CA GLU A 36 9.23 -0.39 10.80
C GLU A 36 8.07 -1.15 10.16
N ALA A 37 7.70 -0.78 8.92
CA ALA A 37 6.60 -1.40 8.20
C ALA A 37 6.84 -1.48 6.68
N LEU A 38 6.19 -2.45 6.05
CA LEU A 38 5.90 -2.41 4.61
C LEU A 38 4.61 -1.61 4.39
N PHE A 39 4.65 -0.58 3.55
CA PHE A 39 3.49 0.23 3.20
C PHE A 39 3.13 0.04 1.73
N ILE A 40 2.01 -0.63 1.46
CA ILE A 40 1.48 -0.89 0.12
C ILE A 40 0.44 0.19 -0.20
N ALA A 41 0.69 1.05 -1.18
CA ALA A 41 -0.18 2.17 -1.52
C ALA A 41 -0.35 2.37 -3.02
N CYS A 42 -1.29 3.24 -3.39
CA CYS A 42 -1.54 3.56 -4.79
C CYS A 42 -0.44 4.48 -5.33
N SER A 43 -0.12 4.35 -6.62
CA SER A 43 0.71 5.32 -7.36
C SER A 43 0.02 6.68 -7.57
N ASP A 44 -1.21 6.87 -7.10
CA ASP A 44 -1.90 8.16 -7.11
C ASP A 44 -1.01 9.22 -6.43
N ALA A 45 -0.76 10.32 -7.13
CA ALA A 45 0.15 11.37 -6.68
C ALA A 45 -0.32 12.08 -5.40
N ARG A 46 -1.61 11.97 -5.05
CA ARG A 46 -2.20 12.53 -3.82
C ARG A 46 -2.03 11.62 -2.61
N VAL A 47 -1.55 10.39 -2.81
CA VAL A 47 -1.36 9.38 -1.77
C VAL A 47 0.14 9.12 -1.58
N SER A 48 0.72 9.77 -0.58
CA SER A 48 2.14 9.61 -0.23
C SER A 48 2.26 8.97 1.16
N PRO A 49 2.79 7.73 1.29
CA PRO A 49 2.88 7.05 2.59
C PRO A 49 3.62 7.85 3.65
N SER A 50 4.77 8.44 3.30
CA SER A 50 5.55 9.29 4.21
C SER A 50 4.80 10.54 4.66
N PHE A 51 3.98 11.13 3.79
CA PHE A 51 3.11 12.25 4.17
C PHE A 51 1.99 11.81 5.12
N LEU A 52 1.33 10.69 4.82
CA LEU A 52 0.20 10.17 5.62
C LEU A 52 0.63 9.74 7.03
N THR A 53 1.87 9.32 7.20
CA THR A 53 2.39 8.76 8.46
C THR A 53 3.37 9.67 9.18
N GLY A 54 3.86 10.73 8.53
CA GLY A 54 5.00 11.52 9.01
C GLY A 54 6.32 10.75 9.01
N ALA A 55 6.40 9.61 8.32
CA ALA A 55 7.58 8.76 8.31
C ALA A 55 8.78 9.45 7.63
N ARG A 56 9.95 9.26 8.24
CA ARG A 56 11.24 9.69 7.71
C ARG A 56 11.83 8.61 6.79
N PRO A 57 12.76 8.97 5.89
CA PRO A 57 13.52 8.00 5.11
C PRO A 57 14.07 6.85 5.96
N GLY A 58 13.82 5.62 5.51
CA GLY A 58 14.22 4.39 6.18
C GLY A 58 13.21 3.82 7.18
N GLN A 59 12.17 4.56 7.58
CA GLN A 59 11.12 4.03 8.49
C GLN A 59 10.08 3.18 7.76
N LEU A 60 9.79 3.48 6.48
CA LEU A 60 8.88 2.68 5.65
C LEU A 60 9.63 2.00 4.51
N PHE A 61 9.26 0.76 4.23
CA PHE A 61 9.55 0.10 2.97
C PHE A 61 8.31 0.20 2.09
N GLU A 62 8.38 0.93 0.97
CA GLU A 62 7.18 1.27 0.19
C GLU A 62 7.01 0.37 -1.03
N LEU A 63 5.79 -0.11 -1.24
CA LEU A 63 5.34 -0.71 -2.50
C LEU A 63 4.21 0.18 -3.06
N ARG A 64 4.49 0.89 -4.16
CA ARG A 64 3.49 1.75 -4.81
C ARG A 64 3.20 1.28 -6.23
N ASN A 65 1.95 0.91 -6.48
CA ASN A 65 1.48 0.53 -7.81
C ASN A 65 0.06 1.08 -8.08
N VAL A 66 -0.37 1.00 -9.34
CA VAL A 66 -1.66 1.54 -9.75
C VAL A 66 -2.80 0.81 -9.02
N GLY A 67 -3.52 1.50 -8.13
CA GLY A 67 -4.59 0.90 -7.36
C GLY A 67 -4.13 -0.04 -6.23
N ASN A 68 -2.91 0.11 -5.69
CA ASN A 68 -2.46 -0.57 -4.45
C ASN A 68 -2.69 -2.10 -4.45
N VAL A 69 -2.54 -2.75 -5.59
CA VAL A 69 -2.89 -4.15 -5.78
C VAL A 69 -1.83 -5.05 -5.18
N VAL A 70 -2.32 -6.10 -4.53
CA VAL A 70 -1.55 -7.28 -4.18
C VAL A 70 -1.92 -8.38 -5.16
N PRO A 71 -1.00 -8.84 -6.04
CA PRO A 71 -1.32 -9.92 -6.95
C PRO A 71 -1.47 -11.24 -6.17
N PRO A 72 -2.31 -12.19 -6.64
CA PRO A 72 -2.35 -13.53 -6.06
C PRO A 72 -0.96 -14.16 -6.07
N TYR A 73 -0.61 -14.83 -4.98
CA TYR A 73 0.65 -15.57 -4.90
C TYR A 73 0.67 -16.70 -5.94
N ARG A 74 1.69 -16.72 -6.81
CA ARG A 74 1.89 -17.75 -7.84
C ARG A 74 3.37 -18.16 -7.90
N PRO A 75 3.73 -19.32 -7.32
CA PRO A 75 5.07 -19.87 -7.48
C PRO A 75 5.45 -19.97 -8.96
N GLY A 76 6.68 -19.58 -9.31
CA GLY A 76 7.20 -19.64 -10.68
C GLY A 76 6.73 -18.54 -11.64
N ARG A 77 5.90 -17.58 -11.18
CA ARG A 77 5.56 -16.36 -11.94
C ARG A 77 5.68 -15.13 -11.04
N PRO A 78 6.89 -14.79 -10.58
CA PRO A 78 7.09 -13.69 -9.66
C PRO A 78 6.71 -12.35 -10.32
N THR A 79 6.18 -11.46 -9.50
CA THR A 79 5.89 -10.05 -9.85
C THR A 79 6.74 -9.16 -8.96
N GLY A 80 6.91 -7.89 -9.36
CA GLY A 80 7.62 -6.92 -8.53
C GLY A 80 6.99 -6.81 -7.13
N GLU A 81 5.67 -6.79 -7.06
CA GLU A 81 4.91 -6.77 -5.81
C GLU A 81 5.21 -7.98 -4.93
N ALA A 82 5.18 -9.18 -5.51
CA ALA A 82 5.43 -10.41 -4.76
C ALA A 82 6.87 -10.43 -4.22
N ALA A 83 7.84 -10.03 -5.03
CA ALA A 83 9.23 -9.92 -4.61
C ALA A 83 9.41 -8.89 -3.48
N THR A 84 8.79 -7.71 -3.59
CA THR A 84 8.83 -6.67 -2.54
C THR A 84 8.22 -7.17 -1.23
N ILE A 85 7.06 -7.84 -1.27
CA ILE A 85 6.42 -8.41 -0.07
C ILE A 85 7.32 -9.48 0.58
N GLU A 86 7.86 -10.41 -0.21
CA GLU A 86 8.71 -11.48 0.31
C GLU A 86 10.04 -10.98 0.87
N TYR A 87 10.59 -9.92 0.29
CA TYR A 87 11.81 -9.28 0.76
C TYR A 87 11.56 -8.53 2.07
N ALA A 88 10.47 -7.75 2.15
CA ALA A 88 10.12 -7.03 3.37
C ALA A 88 9.95 -7.97 4.56
N VAL A 89 9.18 -9.05 4.39
CA VAL A 89 8.89 -10.00 5.48
C VAL A 89 10.07 -10.93 5.74
N GLY A 90 10.71 -11.44 4.69
CA GLY A 90 11.69 -12.51 4.80
C GLY A 90 13.14 -12.06 4.97
N VAL A 91 13.49 -10.87 4.52
CA VAL A 91 14.86 -10.34 4.56
C VAL A 91 14.95 -9.16 5.52
N LEU A 92 14.06 -8.17 5.40
CA LEU A 92 14.05 -7.00 6.27
C LEU A 92 13.42 -7.28 7.64
N GLY A 93 12.58 -8.31 7.74
CA GLY A 93 11.95 -8.71 8.99
C GLY A 93 10.93 -7.70 9.50
N VAL A 94 10.22 -7.00 8.60
CA VAL A 94 9.15 -6.07 9.00
C VAL A 94 8.09 -6.82 9.79
N THR A 95 7.58 -6.19 10.84
CA THR A 95 6.54 -6.75 11.73
C THR A 95 5.14 -6.21 11.42
N ASP A 96 5.07 -5.18 10.60
CA ASP A 96 3.81 -4.54 10.21
C ASP A 96 3.73 -4.38 8.69
N ILE A 97 2.56 -4.70 8.15
CA ILE A 97 2.21 -4.41 6.75
C ILE A 97 0.94 -3.57 6.74
N VAL A 98 1.00 -2.40 6.12
CA VAL A 98 -0.17 -1.57 5.85
C VAL A 98 -0.53 -1.71 4.37
N VAL A 99 -1.78 -2.04 4.07
CA VAL A 99 -2.35 -1.88 2.73
C VAL A 99 -3.28 -0.68 2.77
N CYS A 100 -2.92 0.38 2.03
CA CYS A 100 -3.68 1.61 1.99
C CYS A 100 -4.45 1.73 0.67
N GLY A 101 -5.77 1.59 0.74
CA GLY A 101 -6.69 2.04 -0.30
C GLY A 101 -7.00 3.53 -0.16
N HIS A 102 -7.70 4.09 -1.15
CA HIS A 102 -8.16 5.48 -1.06
C HIS A 102 -9.45 5.71 -1.87
N SER A 103 -10.20 6.75 -1.50
CA SER A 103 -11.37 7.19 -2.27
C SER A 103 -10.98 7.77 -3.63
N ASP A 104 -11.91 7.76 -4.58
CA ASP A 104 -11.71 8.28 -5.94
C ASP A 104 -10.49 7.73 -6.70
N CYS A 105 -10.13 6.47 -6.42
CA CYS A 105 -9.04 5.80 -7.13
C CYS A 105 -9.41 5.55 -8.60
N GLY A 106 -8.69 6.22 -9.52
CA GLY A 106 -8.91 6.08 -10.96
C GLY A 106 -8.83 4.63 -11.45
N ALA A 107 -7.92 3.84 -10.89
CA ALA A 107 -7.75 2.42 -11.18
C ALA A 107 -8.95 1.58 -10.70
N VAL A 108 -9.45 1.82 -9.49
CA VAL A 108 -10.58 1.06 -8.96
C VAL A 108 -11.88 1.42 -9.69
N ARG A 109 -12.04 2.67 -10.11
CA ARG A 109 -13.21 3.11 -10.89
C ARG A 109 -13.42 2.31 -12.18
N THR A 110 -12.35 1.80 -12.80
CA THR A 110 -12.43 1.05 -14.07
C THR A 110 -12.85 -0.41 -13.86
N LEU A 111 -12.86 -0.89 -12.62
CA LEU A 111 -13.35 -2.23 -12.29
C LEU A 111 -14.88 -2.30 -12.24
N ARG A 112 -15.58 -1.15 -12.25
CA ARG A 112 -17.05 -1.07 -12.23
C ARG A 112 -17.65 -1.49 -13.58
N PRO A 113 -18.84 -2.11 -13.61
CA PRO A 113 -19.60 -2.30 -14.85
C PRO A 113 -19.81 -0.96 -15.57
N GLY A 114 -19.51 -0.89 -16.87
CA GLY A 114 -19.56 0.37 -17.64
C GLY A 114 -18.46 1.39 -17.30
N GLY A 115 -17.46 1.01 -16.50
CA GLY A 115 -16.32 1.86 -16.17
C GLY A 115 -15.54 2.30 -17.42
N LEU A 116 -14.91 3.48 -17.34
CA LEU A 116 -14.08 4.05 -18.40
C LEU A 116 -13.12 3.01 -18.95
N SER A 117 -13.12 2.84 -20.28
CA SER A 117 -12.06 2.16 -20.99
C SER A 117 -10.75 2.85 -20.64
N ILE A 118 -9.91 2.20 -19.83
CA ILE A 118 -8.53 2.69 -19.72
C ILE A 118 -7.92 2.47 -21.11
N SER A 119 -7.48 3.53 -21.77
CA SER A 119 -6.67 3.40 -22.98
C SER A 119 -5.40 2.55 -22.75
N ALA A 120 -4.99 2.36 -21.49
CA ALA A 120 -3.97 1.42 -21.04
C ALA A 120 -4.56 0.03 -20.70
N PHE A 121 -4.72 -0.79 -21.74
CA PHE A 121 -5.10 -2.21 -21.67
C PHE A 121 -4.37 -2.99 -20.58
N THR A 122 -3.08 -2.73 -20.37
CA THR A 122 -2.23 -3.39 -19.36
C THR A 122 -2.72 -3.16 -17.93
N THR A 123 -3.17 -1.95 -17.61
CA THR A 123 -3.67 -1.60 -16.28
C THR A 123 -5.01 -2.28 -16.02
N TRP A 124 -5.93 -2.23 -16.99
CA TRP A 124 -7.22 -2.91 -16.90
C TRP A 124 -7.04 -4.43 -16.79
N TRP A 125 -6.16 -5.02 -17.60
CA TRP A 125 -5.86 -6.45 -17.58
C TRP A 125 -5.29 -6.91 -16.24
N TRP A 126 -4.32 -6.16 -15.71
CA TRP A 126 -3.70 -6.49 -14.44
C TRP A 126 -4.68 -6.30 -13.27
N LEU A 127 -5.50 -5.26 -13.27
CA LEU A 127 -6.55 -5.06 -12.26
C LEU A 127 -7.65 -6.13 -12.33
N THR A 128 -8.11 -6.49 -13.52
CA THR A 128 -9.20 -7.47 -13.68
C THR A 128 -8.78 -8.89 -13.31
N ARG A 129 -7.55 -9.29 -13.66
CA ARG A 129 -7.02 -10.61 -13.31
C ARG A 129 -6.65 -10.75 -11.84
N THR A 130 -6.30 -9.65 -11.20
CA THR A 130 -6.00 -9.66 -9.77
C THR A 130 -7.29 -9.50 -8.94
N ASN A 131 -8.36 -8.88 -9.43
CA ASN A 131 -9.54 -8.48 -8.63
C ASN A 131 -10.89 -9.14 -9.00
N GLN A 132 -10.89 -10.40 -9.47
CA GLN A 132 -12.14 -11.06 -9.90
C GLN A 132 -13.24 -11.09 -8.81
N ARG A 133 -12.89 -11.30 -7.53
CA ARG A 133 -13.87 -11.31 -6.42
C ARG A 133 -14.48 -9.92 -6.14
N SER A 134 -13.70 -8.85 -6.24
CA SER A 134 -14.18 -7.47 -6.03
C SER A 134 -15.25 -7.08 -7.05
N ARG A 135 -15.19 -7.61 -8.28
CA ARG A 135 -16.20 -7.37 -9.32
C ARG A 135 -17.57 -7.97 -8.97
N GLN A 136 -17.59 -9.10 -8.25
CA GLN A 136 -18.83 -9.76 -7.82
C GLN A 136 -19.40 -9.11 -6.55
N ALA A 137 -18.54 -8.73 -5.61
CA ALA A 137 -18.95 -8.07 -4.36
C ALA A 137 -19.51 -6.64 -4.57
N ALA A 138 -18.99 -5.91 -5.56
CA ALA A 138 -19.49 -4.57 -5.91
C ALA A 138 -20.96 -4.55 -6.37
N ALA A 139 -21.57 -5.71 -6.64
CA ALA A 139 -22.98 -5.82 -7.00
C ALA A 139 -23.93 -5.91 -5.79
N ALA A 140 -23.43 -6.07 -4.55
CA ALA A 140 -24.26 -6.49 -3.41
C ALA A 140 -24.29 -5.53 -2.19
N ALA A 141 -23.73 -4.31 -2.24
CA ALA A 141 -23.82 -3.33 -1.14
C ALA A 141 -23.50 -1.88 -1.59
N PRO A 142 -23.93 -0.84 -0.84
CA PRO A 142 -23.57 0.58 -1.08
C PRO A 142 -22.14 0.93 -0.64
N ALA A 143 -21.24 -0.04 -0.50
CA ALA A 143 -19.89 0.18 0.00
C ALA A 143 -19.02 0.90 -1.04
N ASP A 144 -18.08 1.74 -0.55
CA ASP A 144 -17.11 2.41 -1.41
C ASP A 144 -16.29 1.36 -2.20
N PRO A 145 -16.19 1.46 -3.54
CA PRO A 145 -15.47 0.48 -4.35
C PRO A 145 -13.99 0.32 -3.96
N GLY A 146 -13.35 1.39 -3.51
CA GLY A 146 -11.99 1.39 -2.99
C GLY A 146 -11.86 0.61 -1.68
N GLN A 147 -12.85 0.72 -0.79
CA GLN A 147 -12.92 -0.10 0.42
C GLN A 147 -13.07 -1.60 0.10
N LEU A 148 -13.97 -1.96 -0.83
CA LEU A 148 -14.13 -3.35 -1.29
C LEU A 148 -12.85 -3.88 -1.95
N HIS A 149 -12.20 -3.04 -2.74
CA HIS A 149 -10.93 -3.37 -3.39
C HIS A 149 -9.82 -3.60 -2.36
N LEU A 150 -9.73 -2.76 -1.33
CA LEU A 150 -8.79 -2.92 -0.22
C LEU A 150 -8.99 -4.24 0.50
N LEU A 151 -10.23 -4.59 0.87
CA LEU A 151 -10.54 -5.87 1.53
C LEU A 151 -10.06 -7.06 0.69
N ALA A 152 -10.26 -7.02 -0.64
CA ALA A 152 -9.77 -8.05 -1.54
C ALA A 152 -8.23 -8.12 -1.62
N GLN A 153 -7.53 -6.98 -1.48
CA GLN A 153 -6.06 -7.00 -1.43
C GLN A 153 -5.55 -7.62 -0.13
N LEU A 154 -6.17 -7.29 1.00
CA LEU A 154 -5.85 -7.88 2.29
C LEU A 154 -6.02 -9.41 2.26
N GLU A 155 -7.11 -9.89 1.67
CA GLU A 155 -7.37 -11.32 1.50
C GLU A 155 -6.26 -12.04 0.70
N LYS A 156 -5.78 -11.42 -0.39
CA LYS A 156 -4.67 -11.99 -1.18
C LYS A 156 -3.35 -11.92 -0.45
N LEU A 157 -3.06 -10.82 0.23
CA LEU A 157 -1.83 -10.64 1.01
C LEU A 157 -1.70 -11.74 2.06
N ARG A 158 -2.79 -12.06 2.76
CA ARG A 158 -2.84 -13.16 3.76
C ARG A 158 -2.53 -14.54 3.19
N ARG A 159 -2.63 -14.74 1.87
CA ARG A 159 -2.28 -16.01 1.20
C ARG A 159 -0.80 -16.15 0.84
N TYR A 160 0.00 -15.10 1.01
CA TYR A 160 1.45 -15.21 0.80
C TYR A 160 2.06 -16.10 1.89
N PRO A 161 2.85 -17.14 1.56
CA PRO A 161 3.31 -18.11 2.56
C PRO A 161 4.04 -17.50 3.75
N LYS A 162 4.94 -16.54 3.52
CA LYS A 162 5.67 -15.84 4.60
C LYS A 162 4.75 -14.96 5.45
N VAL A 163 3.76 -14.31 4.83
CA VAL A 163 2.78 -13.48 5.53
C VAL A 163 1.86 -14.35 6.38
N ALA A 164 1.28 -15.40 5.80
CA ALA A 164 0.41 -16.36 6.49
C ALA A 164 1.11 -16.96 7.71
N ARG A 165 2.37 -17.38 7.53
CA ARG A 165 3.20 -17.92 8.63
C ARG A 165 3.49 -16.86 9.70
N GLY A 166 3.81 -15.64 9.31
CA GLY A 166 4.05 -14.53 10.24
C GLY A 166 2.83 -14.23 11.10
N LEU A 167 1.65 -14.17 10.47
CA LEU A 167 0.36 -13.96 11.14
C LEU A 167 0.04 -15.11 12.12
N ALA A 168 0.16 -16.37 11.67
CA ALA A 168 -0.12 -17.54 12.50
C ALA A 168 0.77 -17.64 13.76
N HIS A 169 1.98 -17.08 13.70
CA HIS A 169 2.90 -17.03 14.83
C HIS A 169 2.86 -15.72 15.62
N GLY A 170 1.95 -14.79 15.32
CA GLY A 170 1.87 -13.49 15.99
C GLY A 170 3.10 -12.59 15.77
N ARG A 171 3.90 -12.86 14.74
CA ARG A 171 5.15 -12.13 14.42
C ARG A 171 4.96 -11.05 13.35
N LEU A 172 3.77 -11.02 12.73
CA LEU A 172 3.42 -10.07 11.68
C LEU A 172 2.00 -9.58 11.92
N ARG A 173 1.76 -8.29 11.71
CA ARG A 173 0.44 -7.67 11.74
C ARG A 173 0.12 -7.10 10.36
N VAL A 174 -1.12 -7.24 9.93
CA VAL A 174 -1.61 -6.71 8.65
C VAL A 174 -2.75 -5.74 8.93
N HIS A 175 -2.57 -4.51 8.48
CA HIS A 175 -3.49 -3.39 8.66
C HIS A 175 -4.08 -2.97 7.32
N GLY A 176 -5.39 -2.79 7.26
CA GLY A 176 -6.04 -2.16 6.11
C GLY A 176 -6.36 -0.72 6.43
N TRP A 177 -5.83 0.23 5.66
CA TRP A 177 -6.14 1.65 5.82
C TRP A 177 -6.86 2.16 4.59
N PHE A 178 -7.82 3.06 4.77
CA PHE A 178 -8.54 3.70 3.68
C PHE A 178 -8.46 5.21 3.85
N TYR A 179 -7.73 5.87 2.96
CA TYR A 179 -7.55 7.32 2.97
C TYR A 179 -8.65 8.00 2.15
N ASN A 180 -9.46 8.82 2.79
CA ASN A 180 -10.47 9.60 2.11
C ASN A 180 -9.86 10.92 1.60
N LEU A 181 -9.75 11.05 0.29
CA LEU A 181 -9.19 12.23 -0.37
C LEU A 181 -10.04 13.51 -0.17
N SER A 182 -11.34 13.38 0.10
CA SER A 182 -12.23 14.55 0.19
C SER A 182 -12.11 15.29 1.51
N ASP A 183 -11.87 14.58 2.62
CA ASP A 183 -11.80 15.16 3.97
C ASP A 183 -10.47 14.89 4.69
N GLY A 184 -9.55 14.15 4.07
CA GLY A 184 -8.23 13.85 4.60
C GLY A 184 -8.21 12.80 5.71
N ARG A 185 -9.34 12.14 6.02
CA ARG A 185 -9.40 11.15 7.10
C ARG A 185 -8.84 9.80 6.67
N ILE A 186 -8.26 9.07 7.61
CA ILE A 186 -7.85 7.68 7.42
C ILE A 186 -8.79 6.79 8.25
N LEU A 187 -9.31 5.75 7.62
CA LEU A 187 -10.14 4.73 8.26
C LEU A 187 -9.40 3.40 8.34
N ALA A 188 -9.48 2.71 9.47
CA ALA A 188 -9.07 1.34 9.64
C ALA A 188 -10.13 0.38 9.09
N ALA A 189 -9.69 -0.60 8.29
CA ALA A 189 -10.51 -1.70 7.81
C ALA A 189 -10.84 -2.66 8.97
N PRO A 190 -12.01 -3.30 8.92
CA PRO A 190 -12.41 -4.27 9.94
C PRO A 190 -11.43 -5.44 10.02
N THR A 191 -11.20 -5.94 11.25
CA THR A 191 -10.37 -7.13 11.51
C THR A 191 -11.25 -8.31 11.90
N GLU A 192 -10.86 -9.52 11.51
CA GLU A 192 -11.63 -10.75 11.76
C GLU A 192 -11.83 -11.05 13.27
N ASN A 193 -11.07 -10.40 14.16
CA ASN A 193 -11.08 -10.63 15.60
C ASN A 193 -11.91 -9.60 16.40
N SER A 194 -12.61 -8.66 15.76
CA SER A 194 -13.45 -7.67 16.45
C SER A 194 -14.91 -7.73 15.95
N PRO A 195 -15.81 -8.41 16.67
CA PRO A 195 -17.21 -8.58 16.24
C PRO A 195 -18.05 -7.28 16.27
N SER A 196 -17.54 -6.16 16.83
CA SER A 196 -18.16 -4.82 16.65
C SER A 196 -17.68 -4.08 15.40
N ALA A 197 -16.65 -4.59 14.71
CA ALA A 197 -16.02 -3.99 13.54
C ALA A 197 -16.51 -4.66 12.25
N ALA A 198 -17.80 -4.55 11.94
CA ALA A 198 -18.31 -4.94 10.62
C ALA A 198 -18.06 -3.84 9.55
N SER A 199 -17.58 -2.67 9.97
CA SER A 199 -17.40 -1.48 9.15
C SER A 199 -16.04 -0.83 9.37
N PHE A 200 -15.66 0.03 8.42
CA PHE A 200 -14.50 0.89 8.56
C PHE A 200 -14.70 1.90 9.71
N ALA A 201 -13.67 2.10 10.52
CA ALA A 201 -13.69 3.02 11.66
C ALA A 201 -12.55 4.05 11.54
N PRO A 202 -12.66 5.26 12.11
CA PRO A 202 -11.54 6.20 12.16
C PRO A 202 -10.28 5.56 12.74
N LEU A 203 -9.12 5.83 12.11
CA LEU A 203 -7.81 5.42 12.58
C LEU A 203 -7.31 6.31 13.74
#